data_AF-A0AAV4BZL7-F1
#
_entry.id   AF-A0AAV4BZL7-F1
#
_cell.length_a   1.000
_cell.length_b   1.000
_cell.length_c   1.000
_cell.angle_alpha   90.00
_cell.angle_beta   90.00
_cell.angle_gamma   90.00
#
_symmetry.space_group_name_H-M   'P 1'
#
loop_
_entity.id
_entity.type
_entity.pdbx_description
1 polymer ?
#
loop_
_entity_poly.entity_id
_entity_poly.type
_entity_poly.pdbx_seq_one_letter_code
_entity_poly.pdbx_strand_id
1 'polypeptide(L)' 'MQVLEARWRLFGHVLRRDRNIPADNAKLFYFSDNKRARGRSQTILPITLNNDLKKLVATKLELTTQTDLDTLRLIAED' A
#
# COMPACT_ATOMS: atom_id res chain seq x y z
N MET A 1 -12.66 13.32 -7.42
CA MET A 1 -11.41 12.74 -7.97
C MET A 1 -10.14 13.21 -7.25
N GLN A 2 -10.14 14.33 -6.52
CA GLN A 2 -8.93 14.90 -5.90
C GLN A 2 -8.30 14.04 -4.77
N VAL A 3 -9.13 13.38 -3.96
CA VAL A 3 -8.65 12.58 -2.80
C VAL A 3 -7.90 11.31 -3.24
N LEU A 4 -8.32 10.69 -4.36
CA LEU A 4 -7.67 9.52 -4.92
C LEU A 4 -6.23 9.87 -5.35
N GLU A 5 -6.09 10.91 -6.17
CA GLU A 5 -4.80 11.38 -6.67
C GLU A 5 -3.88 11.80 -5.52
N ALA A 6 -4.37 12.58 -4.55
CA ALA A 6 -3.58 13.00 -3.39
C ALA A 6 -3.08 11.81 -2.56
N ARG A 7 -3.94 10.79 -2.36
CA ARG A 7 -3.57 9.56 -1.65
C ARG A 7 -2.48 8.78 -2.39
N TRP A 8 -2.60 8.63 -3.71
CA TRP A 8 -1.61 7.92 -4.52
C TRP A 8 -0.29 8.69 -4.63
N ARG A 9 -0.32 10.02 -4.71
CA ARG A 9 0.88 10.87 -4.64
C ARG A 9 1.62 10.71 -3.31
N LEU A 10 0.88 10.75 -2.19
CA LEU A 10 1.46 10.54 -0.87
C LEU A 10 2.06 9.14 -0.74
N PHE A 11 1.33 8.12 -1.22
CA PHE A 11 1.79 6.74 -1.16
C PHE A 11 3.06 6.53 -2.00
N GLY A 12 3.08 7.01 -3.24
CA GLY A 12 4.28 6.98 -4.09
C GLY A 12 5.47 7.71 -3.46
N HIS A 13 5.22 8.85 -2.79
CA HIS A 13 6.27 9.56 -2.03
C HIS A 13 6.83 8.73 -0.87
N VAL A 14 5.97 8.01 -0.14
CA VAL A 14 6.40 7.08 0.93
C VAL A 14 7.14 5.87 0.36
N LEU A 15 6.81 5.40 -0.84
CA LEU A 15 7.51 4.31 -1.52
C LEU A 15 8.91 4.72 -1.98
N ARG A 16 9.12 5.95 -2.45
CA ARG A 16 10.44 6.45 -2.89
C ARG A 16 11.39 6.82 -1.77
N ARG A 17 10.90 6.94 -0.53
CA ARG A 17 11.74 7.27 0.64
C ARG A 17 12.67 6.11 1.00
N ASP A 18 13.75 6.46 1.70
CA ASP A 18 14.72 5.51 2.27
C ASP A 18 14.01 4.48 3.16
N ARG A 19 14.53 3.25 3.19
CA ARG A 19 14.00 2.11 3.97
C ARG A 19 14.15 2.33 5.48
N ASN A 20 15.02 3.24 5.90
CA ASN A 20 15.26 3.51 7.32
C ASN A 20 14.33 4.58 7.91
N ILE A 21 13.05 4.60 7.51
CA ILE A 21 12.03 5.48 8.10
C ILE A 21 10.99 4.67 8.88
N PRO A 22 10.38 5.24 9.93
CA PRO A 22 9.34 4.54 10.70
C PRO A 22 8.17 4.03 9.87
N ALA A 23 7.85 4.71 8.76
CA ALA A 23 6.81 4.27 7.84
C ALA A 23 7.15 2.96 7.13
N ASP A 24 8.43 2.64 6.92
CA ASP A 24 8.88 1.38 6.33
C ASP A 24 8.66 0.20 7.27
N ASN A 25 9.06 0.36 8.52
CA ASN A 25 8.80 -0.61 9.58
C ASN A 25 7.29 -0.87 9.75
N ALA A 26 6.46 0.17 9.67
CA ALA A 26 5.00 0.03 9.74
C ALA A 26 4.42 -0.75 8.54
N LYS A 27 4.96 -0.55 7.33
CA LYS A 27 4.57 -1.31 6.12
C LYS A 27 4.92 -2.80 6.29
N LEU A 28 6.16 -3.09 6.68
CA LEU A 28 6.62 -4.46 6.92
C LEU A 28 5.79 -5.16 8.00
N PHE A 29 5.51 -4.46 9.10
CA PHE A 29 4.67 -4.98 10.18
C PHE A 29 3.24 -5.29 9.70
N TYR A 30 2.65 -4.43 8.86
CA TYR A 30 1.31 -4.64 8.34
C TYR A 30 1.16 -5.92 7.50
N PHE A 31 2.18 -6.24 6.69
CA PHE A 31 2.21 -7.45 5.86
C PHE A 31 2.82 -8.67 6.55
N SER A 32 3.46 -8.49 7.71
CA SER A 32 3.91 -9.61 8.55
C SER A 32 2.71 -10.41 9.05
N ASP A 33 2.77 -11.73 8.96
CA ASP A 33 1.64 -12.67 9.04
C ASP A 33 1.05 -12.86 10.46
N ASN A 34 0.97 -11.79 11.26
CA ASN A 34 0.26 -11.77 12.53
C ASN A 34 -1.24 -11.53 12.29
N LYS A 35 -1.91 -12.50 11.64
CA LYS A 35 -3.38 -12.53 11.52
C LYS A 35 -4.03 -12.88 12.86
N ARG A 36 -3.83 -12.05 13.88
CA ARG A 36 -4.73 -12.01 15.03
C ARG A 36 -6.09 -11.56 14.53
N ALA A 37 -7.14 -12.26 14.95
CA ALA A 37 -8.53 -12.10 14.51
C ALA A 37 -8.85 -10.63 14.24
N ARG A 38 -8.84 -10.25 12.96
CA ARG A 38 -9.20 -8.89 12.54
C ARG A 38 -10.67 -8.76 12.86
N GLY A 39 -11.02 -7.98 13.88
CA GLY A 39 -12.39 -7.58 14.17
C GLY A 39 -12.97 -6.80 12.98
N ARG A 40 -13.80 -5.79 13.25
CA ARG A 40 -14.37 -4.96 12.17
C ARG A 40 -13.29 -4.49 11.19
N SER A 41 -13.51 -4.73 9.89
CA SER A 41 -12.57 -4.36 8.84
C SER A 41 -12.25 -2.87 8.94
N GLN A 42 -11.00 -2.55 9.25
CA GLN A 42 -10.57 -1.17 9.46
C GLN A 42 -10.41 -0.48 8.11
N THR A 43 -10.86 0.77 7.98
CA THR A 43 -10.60 1.62 6.80
C THR A 43 -9.17 2.16 6.84
N ILE A 44 -8.19 1.26 6.86
CA ILE A 44 -6.77 1.58 6.89
C ILE A 44 -6.22 1.76 5.49
N LEU A 45 -5.22 2.64 5.37
CA LEU A 45 -4.62 3.06 4.11
C LEU A 45 -4.31 1.90 3.15
N PRO A 46 -3.70 0.76 3.56
CA PRO A 46 -3.43 -0.35 2.64
C PRO A 46 -4.70 -0.99 2.05
N ILE A 47 -5.78 -1.10 2.82
CA ILE A 47 -7.05 -1.67 2.35
C ILE A 47 -7.71 -0.72 1.36
N THR A 48 -7.70 0.59 1.65
CA THR A 48 -8.22 1.60 0.72
C THR A 48 -7.42 1.61 -0.58
N LEU A 49 -6.09 1.56 -0.52
CA LEU A 49 -5.23 1.49 -1.69
C LEU A 49 -5.48 0.22 -2.51
N ASN A 50 -5.61 -0.95 -1.87
CA ASN A 50 -5.93 -2.20 -2.56
C ASN A 50 -7.31 -2.14 -3.26
N ASN A 51 -8.31 -1.53 -2.60
CA ASN A 51 -9.62 -1.33 -3.20
C ASN A 51 -9.59 -0.33 -4.37
N ASP A 52 -8.72 0.68 -4.30
CA ASP A 52 -8.50 1.61 -5.41
C ASP A 52 -7.88 0.87 -6.60
N LEU A 53 -6.88 0.01 -6.38
CA LEU A 53 -6.26 -0.84 -7.41
C LEU A 53 -7.27 -1.76 -8.08
N LYS A 54 -8.12 -2.44 -7.29
CA LYS A 54 -9.17 -3.33 -7.82
C LYS A 54 -10.20 -2.62 -8.71
N LYS A 55 -10.38 -1.30 -8.53
CA LYS A 55 -11.27 -0.48 -9.37
C LYS A 55 -10.59 -0.02 -10.66
N LEU A 56 -9.27 -0.03 -10.72
CA LEU A 56 -8.53 0.26 -11.94
C LEU A 56 -8.53 -1.03 -12.79
N VAL A 57 -9.59 -1.20 -13.59
CA VAL A 57 -9.89 -2.39 -14.42
C VAL A 57 -8.73 -2.85 -15.30
N ALA A 58 -7.75 -1.97 -15.58
CA ALA A 58 -6.58 -2.24 -16.41
C ALA A 58 -5.38 -2.85 -15.68
N THR A 59 -5.32 -2.81 -14.34
CA THR A 59 -4.12 -3.23 -13.58
C THR A 59 -4.38 -4.51 -12.79
N LYS A 60 -3.54 -5.55 -12.99
CA LYS A 60 -3.48 -6.77 -12.15
C LYS A 60 -2.73 -6.54 -10.83
N LEU A 61 -2.58 -5.29 -10.42
CA LEU A 61 -1.83 -4.92 -9.23
C LEU A 61 -2.72 -5.11 -8.00
N GLU A 62 -2.17 -5.71 -6.96
CA GLU A 62 -2.80 -5.83 -5.65
C GLU A 62 -1.88 -5.20 -4.59
N LEU A 63 -2.40 -5.04 -3.37
CA LEU A 63 -1.60 -4.63 -2.21
C LEU A 63 -1.99 -5.51 -1.02
N THR A 64 -1.62 -6.78 -1.10
CA THR A 64 -1.99 -7.82 -0.13
C THR A 64 -0.80 -8.43 0.58
N THR A 65 0.34 -8.48 -0.11
CA THR A 65 1.60 -9.04 0.38
C THR A 65 2.72 -8.01 0.36
N GLN A 66 3.82 -8.34 1.03
CA GLN A 66 5.05 -7.56 0.95
C GLN A 66 5.61 -7.52 -0.48
N THR A 67 5.51 -8.63 -1.22
CA THR A 67 5.96 -8.71 -2.62
C THR A 67 5.21 -7.72 -3.52
N ASP A 68 3.91 -7.55 -3.27
CA ASP A 68 3.09 -6.58 -4.00
C ASP A 68 3.58 -5.14 -3.74
N LEU A 69 3.97 -4.85 -2.49
CA LEU A 69 4.51 -3.56 -2.09
C LEU A 69 5.85 -3.27 -2.78
N ASP A 70 6.75 -4.26 -2.85
CA ASP A 70 8.03 -4.14 -3.57
C ASP A 70 7.81 -3.92 -5.07
N THR A 71 6.81 -4.58 -5.66
CA THR A 71 6.41 -4.36 -7.07
C THR A 71 5.94 -2.93 -7.32
N LEU A 72 5.06 -2.41 -6.45
CA LEU A 72 4.59 -1.02 -6.54
C LEU A 72 5.71 -0.01 -6.33
N ARG A 73 6.74 -0.37 -5.54
CA ARG A 73 7.90 0.48 -5.33
C ARG A 73 8.76 0.59 -6.58
N LEU A 74 9.02 -0.53 -7.27
CA LEU A 74 9.72 -0.50 -8.56
C LEU A 74 9.02 0.43 -9.56
N ILE A 75 7.69 0.37 -9.63
CA ILE A 75 6.89 1.26 -10.48
C ILE A 75 6.98 2.72 -10.04
N ALA A 76 7.13 3.00 -8.74
CA ALA A 76 7.20 4.36 -8.22
C ALA A 76 8.59 5.00 -8.35
N GLU A 77 9.63 4.19 -8.56
CA GLU A 77 11.04 4.59 -8.75
C GLU A 77 11.41 4.75 -10.24
N ASP A 78 10.64 4.17 -11.15
CA ASP A 78 10.67 4.44 -12.61
C ASP A 78 10.07 5.83 -12.94
#